data_AF-A0A812I314-F1
#
_entry.id   AF-A0A812I314-F1
#
_cell.length_a   1.000
_cell.length_b   1.000
_cell.length_c   1.000
_cell.angle_alpha   90.00
_cell.angle_beta   90.00
_cell.angle_gamma   90.00
#
_symmetry.space_group_name_H-M   'P 1'
#
loop_
_entity.id
_entity.type
_entity.pdbx_description
1 polymer ?
#
loop_
_entity_poly.entity_id
_entity_poly.type
_entity_poly.pdbx_seq_one_letter_code
_entity_poly.pdbx_strand_id
1 'polypeptide(L)'
;MESPIWALWFGQPAGLKCWDLPSLPANSRRFRTMPLWAFACFAILASAVAEEAQLRGSVSLAGDTNATLLTKRAATKDSSSMHLAWMPDLSFCLSSDGNRIGNGVKVQLWRCDQKWRSGGQNFFLDDAGRIRMHQNSDYCVVIDGDKYENGATIQLWRCSDSNKHQTWYFNDVGQIEARNAPTQMCLVIDSNQGFNGAKIQLWSCQQSSDKLQDWVRIALGPSGSRAYALPDEDKACTFPFEPVGATAADCVEAAEAVRPGEGCHWGGGWADVISEVSYPDWPQGCHFYSACQGGCSLGFNPMGQGSRVASQGHCMNINMICQMQLP
;
A
#
# COMPACT_ATOMS: atom_id res chain seq x y z
N MET A 1 -14.69 55.77 -50.57
CA MET A 1 -15.55 55.66 -49.38
C MET A 1 -14.95 54.59 -48.50
N GLU A 2 -14.49 54.83 -47.26
CA GLU A 2 -14.13 56.08 -46.57
C GLU A 2 -13.25 55.69 -45.36
N SER A 3 -12.33 56.55 -44.93
CA SER A 3 -11.55 56.38 -43.68
C SER A 3 -12.30 57.07 -42.50
N PRO A 4 -11.96 56.89 -41.19
CA PRO A 4 -10.66 57.26 -40.58
C PRO A 4 -10.10 56.16 -39.60
N ILE A 5 -8.82 56.11 -39.17
CA ILE A 5 -7.99 57.00 -38.31
C ILE A 5 -8.69 57.27 -36.95
N TRP A 6 -8.18 56.81 -35.80
CA TRP A 6 -7.19 57.42 -34.87
C TRP A 6 -6.95 56.39 -33.70
N ALA A 7 -5.89 56.36 -32.88
CA ALA A 7 -4.64 57.12 -32.70
C ALA A 7 -3.52 56.21 -32.08
N LEU A 8 -2.57 56.80 -31.32
CA LEU A 8 -1.55 56.18 -30.46
C LEU A 8 -1.56 56.90 -29.08
N TRP A 9 -0.98 56.32 -28.01
CA TRP A 9 0.07 56.96 -27.16
C TRP A 9 0.57 56.06 -25.99
N PHE A 10 1.90 55.84 -25.96
CA PHE A 10 2.86 55.63 -24.84
C PHE A 10 2.52 54.95 -23.50
N GLY A 11 3.45 54.08 -23.06
CA GLY A 11 3.65 53.66 -21.65
C GLY A 11 4.74 52.57 -21.49
N GLN A 12 5.94 52.93 -21.04
CA GLN A 12 7.07 51.99 -20.78
C GLN A 12 6.99 51.33 -19.38
N PRO A 13 7.77 50.25 -19.12
CA PRO A 13 7.53 49.35 -17.98
C PRO A 13 8.10 49.86 -16.64
N ALA A 14 7.47 49.45 -15.54
CA ALA A 14 7.97 49.67 -14.18
C ALA A 14 8.72 48.43 -13.65
N GLY A 15 9.92 48.64 -13.11
CA GLY A 15 10.72 47.60 -12.46
C GLY A 15 10.78 47.75 -10.93
N LEU A 16 10.92 46.59 -10.27
CA LEU A 16 11.49 46.31 -8.94
C LEU A 16 11.80 47.49 -7.99
N LYS A 17 11.27 47.43 -6.75
CA LYS A 17 12.03 47.74 -5.52
C LYS A 17 11.59 46.85 -4.34
N CYS A 18 12.58 46.27 -3.66
CA CYS A 18 12.41 45.66 -2.33
C CYS A 18 12.47 46.74 -1.24
N TRP A 19 11.94 46.45 -0.05
CA TRP A 19 11.87 47.38 1.08
C TRP A 19 13.05 47.26 2.05
N ASP A 20 13.44 48.37 2.65
CA ASP A 20 14.51 48.50 3.63
C ASP A 20 14.12 48.02 5.05
N LEU A 21 15.13 47.72 5.88
CA LEU A 21 15.01 47.57 7.33
C LEU A 21 15.88 48.63 8.07
N PRO A 22 15.44 49.18 9.21
CA PRO A 22 16.07 50.36 9.81
C PRO A 22 17.21 50.03 10.80
N SER A 23 18.14 50.99 10.92
CA SER A 23 19.32 50.97 11.79
C SER A 23 19.07 51.44 13.22
N LEU A 24 19.81 50.91 14.20
CA LEU A 24 19.93 51.46 15.57
C LEU A 24 21.24 52.26 15.74
N PRO A 25 21.26 53.33 16.56
CA PRO A 25 22.42 54.20 16.72
C PRO A 25 23.39 53.76 17.83
N ALA A 26 24.65 54.18 17.72
CA ALA A 26 25.71 53.91 18.70
C ALA A 26 26.08 55.17 19.52
N ASN A 27 26.61 54.99 20.73
CA ASN A 27 27.51 55.98 21.32
C ASN A 27 28.61 55.34 22.21
N SER A 28 29.80 55.93 22.06
CA SER A 28 31.13 55.70 22.63
C SER A 28 31.25 55.24 24.12
N ARG A 29 32.39 54.69 24.63
CA ARG A 29 33.80 55.14 24.49
C ARG A 29 34.85 54.12 25.05
N ARG A 30 36.08 54.16 24.49
CA ARG A 30 37.44 53.94 25.10
C ARG A 30 38.09 52.55 25.32
N PHE A 31 39.26 52.40 24.65
CA PHE A 31 40.53 51.69 25.01
C PHE A 31 40.49 50.15 25.26
N ARG A 32 41.49 49.31 24.86
CA ARG A 32 42.94 49.52 24.59
C ARG A 32 43.53 48.41 23.68
N THR A 33 44.53 48.75 22.83
CA THR A 33 45.67 47.93 22.30
C THR A 33 45.49 46.54 21.62
N MET A 34 45.77 46.50 20.29
CA MET A 34 46.69 45.61 19.48
C MET A 34 47.15 44.20 19.96
N PRO A 35 47.60 43.27 19.05
CA PRO A 35 47.97 43.45 17.63
C PRO A 35 47.43 42.43 16.59
N LEU A 36 47.74 42.75 15.33
CA LEU A 36 47.53 42.02 14.07
C LEU A 36 47.83 40.51 14.05
N TRP A 37 46.95 39.73 13.42
CA TRP A 37 47.30 38.66 12.47
C TRP A 37 46.45 38.84 11.21
N ALA A 38 47.09 38.94 10.03
CA ALA A 38 46.41 39.04 8.75
C ALA A 38 46.45 37.69 8.04
N PHE A 39 45.30 37.17 7.63
CA PHE A 39 45.21 36.07 6.66
C PHE A 39 44.11 36.35 5.63
N ALA A 40 44.35 35.86 4.41
CA ALA A 40 43.74 36.36 3.19
C ALA A 40 42.32 35.83 2.93
N CYS A 41 41.58 36.59 2.11
CA CYS A 41 40.35 36.13 1.48
C CYS A 41 40.60 34.89 0.61
N PHE A 42 39.81 33.84 0.83
CA PHE A 42 39.41 32.93 -0.24
C PHE A 42 37.88 32.75 -0.16
N ALA A 43 37.18 33.23 -1.18
CA ALA A 43 35.75 32.95 -1.34
C ALA A 43 35.61 31.56 -2.00
N ILE A 44 34.90 30.65 -1.34
CA ILE A 44 34.53 29.36 -1.94
C ILE A 44 33.07 29.45 -2.37
N LEU A 45 32.84 29.33 -3.68
CA LEU A 45 31.52 29.09 -4.25
C LEU A 45 31.08 27.67 -3.90
N ALA A 46 30.01 27.54 -3.11
CA ALA A 46 29.38 26.25 -2.86
C ALA A 46 28.45 25.89 -4.04
N SER A 47 29.00 25.24 -5.07
CA SER A 47 28.21 24.59 -6.11
C SER A 47 27.71 23.24 -5.60
N ALA A 48 26.38 23.04 -5.60
CA ALA A 48 25.76 21.76 -5.30
C ALA A 48 26.16 20.72 -6.36
N VAL A 49 26.74 19.61 -5.92
CA VAL A 49 27.09 18.47 -6.79
C VAL A 49 25.92 17.50 -6.77
N ALA A 50 25.28 17.33 -7.93
CA ALA A 50 24.45 16.15 -8.18
C ALA A 50 25.38 14.97 -8.47
N GLU A 51 25.24 13.87 -7.73
CA GLU A 51 26.09 12.70 -7.90
C GLU A 51 25.59 11.83 -9.07
N GLU A 52 26.09 12.12 -10.27
CA GLU A 52 25.92 11.22 -11.41
C GLU A 52 26.82 9.98 -11.24
N ALA A 53 26.22 8.85 -10.86
CA ALA A 53 26.88 7.55 -10.89
C ALA A 53 27.13 7.10 -12.34
N GLN A 54 28.23 7.57 -12.95
CA GLN A 54 28.63 7.14 -14.29
C GLN A 54 29.11 5.68 -14.31
N LEU A 55 28.30 4.81 -14.89
CA LEU A 55 28.65 3.41 -15.12
C LEU A 55 29.73 3.29 -16.22
N ARG A 56 31.00 3.14 -15.83
CA ARG A 56 32.08 2.82 -16.77
C ARG A 56 31.98 1.36 -17.24
N GLY A 57 31.55 1.17 -18.48
CA GLY A 57 31.45 -0.17 -19.09
C GLY A 57 31.20 -0.12 -20.59
N SER A 58 32.15 0.34 -21.39
CA SER A 58 32.07 0.30 -22.86
C SER A 58 32.37 -1.11 -23.38
N VAL A 59 31.32 -1.92 -23.60
CA VAL A 59 31.43 -3.16 -24.38
C VAL A 59 31.28 -2.79 -25.86
N SER A 60 32.32 -3.03 -26.66
CA SER A 60 32.24 -2.90 -28.11
C SER A 60 31.64 -4.19 -28.67
N LEU A 61 30.49 -4.09 -29.32
CA LEU A 61 29.88 -5.20 -30.06
C LEU A 61 29.98 -4.92 -31.55
N ALA A 62 30.78 -5.74 -32.23
CA ALA A 62 30.69 -5.94 -33.67
C ALA A 62 29.95 -7.27 -33.91
N GLY A 63 28.84 -7.23 -34.64
CA GLY A 63 28.06 -8.42 -35.00
C GLY A 63 26.56 -8.23 -34.79
N ASP A 64 25.79 -8.42 -35.85
CA ASP A 64 24.33 -8.24 -35.88
C ASP A 64 23.58 -9.28 -35.04
N THR A 65 22.59 -8.84 -34.26
CA THR A 65 21.23 -9.43 -34.16
C THR A 65 20.36 -8.65 -33.15
N ASN A 66 19.03 -8.70 -33.31
CA ASN A 66 18.07 -8.01 -32.45
C ASN A 66 18.15 -8.47 -30.97
N ALA A 67 18.78 -7.67 -30.11
CA ALA A 67 18.77 -7.85 -28.66
C ALA A 67 17.89 -6.78 -28.00
N THR A 68 16.67 -7.15 -27.60
CA THR A 68 15.79 -6.28 -26.82
C THR A 68 16.40 -6.09 -25.43
N LEU A 69 16.86 -4.87 -25.12
CA LEU A 69 17.50 -4.54 -23.84
C LEU A 69 16.47 -4.53 -22.69
N LEU A 70 16.19 -5.70 -22.12
CA LEU A 70 15.48 -5.83 -20.85
C LEU A 70 16.36 -5.31 -19.72
N THR A 71 16.26 -4.02 -19.44
CA THR A 71 16.79 -3.44 -18.20
C THR A 71 16.04 -4.07 -17.03
N LYS A 72 16.70 -4.99 -16.31
CA LYS A 72 16.27 -5.40 -14.97
C LYS A 72 16.31 -4.16 -14.07
N ARG A 73 15.20 -3.46 -13.95
CA ARG A 73 14.93 -2.63 -12.76
C ARG A 73 15.01 -3.56 -11.56
N ALA A 74 15.68 -3.15 -10.50
CA ALA A 74 15.50 -3.80 -9.21
C ALA A 74 14.01 -3.68 -8.87
N ALA A 75 13.36 -4.82 -8.62
CA ALA A 75 11.98 -4.82 -8.17
C ALA A 75 11.96 -4.19 -6.77
N THR A 76 11.54 -2.93 -6.69
CA THR A 76 10.91 -2.43 -5.47
C THR A 76 9.75 -3.37 -5.15
N LYS A 77 9.54 -3.69 -3.86
CA LYS A 77 8.36 -4.42 -3.39
C LYS A 77 7.11 -3.59 -3.70
N ASP A 78 6.63 -3.70 -4.93
CA ASP A 78 5.47 -2.99 -5.44
C ASP A 78 4.25 -3.67 -4.81
N SER A 79 3.75 -3.06 -3.75
CA SER A 79 2.71 -3.65 -2.92
C SER A 79 1.41 -3.64 -3.71
N SER A 80 1.00 -4.80 -4.22
CA SER A 80 -0.24 -4.99 -4.97
C SER A 80 -1.39 -4.22 -4.32
N SER A 81 -2.03 -3.35 -5.11
CA SER A 81 -3.23 -2.62 -4.70
C SER A 81 -4.25 -3.60 -4.11
N MET A 82 -4.74 -3.32 -2.90
CA MET A 82 -5.74 -4.14 -2.23
C MET A 82 -7.02 -3.35 -1.93
N HIS A 83 -8.15 -4.04 -2.03
CA HIS A 83 -9.40 -3.65 -1.39
C HIS A 83 -9.50 -4.36 -0.04
N LEU A 84 -10.07 -3.67 0.96
CA LEU A 84 -10.52 -4.26 2.21
C LEU A 84 -12.03 -4.37 2.14
N ALA A 85 -12.53 -5.56 1.79
CA ALA A 85 -13.97 -5.81 1.63
C ALA A 85 -14.59 -6.31 2.94
N TRP A 86 -15.80 -5.85 3.24
CA TRP A 86 -16.54 -6.27 4.43
C TRP A 86 -17.18 -7.65 4.21
N MET A 87 -16.88 -8.62 5.07
CA MET A 87 -17.20 -10.02 4.77
C MET A 87 -18.71 -10.37 4.64
N PRO A 88 -19.62 -9.78 5.42
CA PRO A 88 -21.06 -9.99 5.26
C PRO A 88 -21.64 -9.54 3.89
N ASP A 89 -21.01 -8.57 3.22
CA ASP A 89 -21.33 -8.20 1.83
C ASP A 89 -20.07 -7.68 1.13
N LEU A 90 -19.38 -8.60 0.44
CA LEU A 90 -18.13 -8.37 -0.30
C LEU A 90 -18.25 -7.35 -1.45
N SER A 91 -19.46 -6.86 -1.76
CA SER A 91 -19.62 -5.75 -2.67
C SER A 91 -19.35 -4.38 -2.04
N PHE A 92 -19.11 -4.33 -0.72
CA PHE A 92 -18.71 -3.13 0.03
C PHE A 92 -17.26 -3.18 0.49
N CYS A 93 -16.56 -2.06 0.28
CA CYS A 93 -15.15 -1.88 0.58
C CYS A 93 -14.93 -0.69 1.52
N LEU A 94 -13.82 -0.74 2.25
CA LEU A 94 -13.26 0.42 2.94
C LEU A 94 -12.98 1.54 1.91
N SER A 95 -13.33 2.78 2.25
CA SER A 95 -13.30 3.90 1.30
C SER A 95 -13.02 5.22 2.00
N SER A 96 -12.15 6.05 1.43
CA SER A 96 -12.00 7.46 1.83
C SER A 96 -13.21 8.29 1.38
N ASP A 97 -13.74 9.15 2.23
CA ASP A 97 -14.90 9.98 1.87
C ASP A 97 -14.64 10.90 0.67
N GLY A 98 -15.56 10.85 -0.30
CA GLY A 98 -15.49 11.58 -1.56
C GLY A 98 -14.33 11.18 -2.47
N ASN A 99 -13.71 10.01 -2.27
CA ASN A 99 -12.48 9.58 -2.97
C ASN A 99 -11.31 10.59 -2.78
N ARG A 100 -11.23 11.20 -1.59
CA ARG A 100 -10.23 12.22 -1.23
C ARG A 100 -9.12 11.62 -0.39
N ILE A 101 -7.89 12.06 -0.59
CA ILE A 101 -6.74 11.65 0.25
C ILE A 101 -6.14 12.90 0.91
N GLY A 102 -6.19 12.95 2.24
CA GLY A 102 -5.75 14.11 3.02
C GLY A 102 -6.02 13.94 4.52
N ASN A 103 -5.37 14.77 5.34
CA ASN A 103 -5.57 14.77 6.79
C ASN A 103 -7.03 15.06 7.15
N GLY A 104 -7.63 14.22 7.99
CA GLY A 104 -8.99 14.39 8.50
C GLY A 104 -10.10 13.92 7.54
N VAL A 105 -9.76 13.41 6.35
CA VAL A 105 -10.76 12.74 5.49
C VAL A 105 -11.26 11.50 6.21
N LYS A 106 -12.56 11.40 6.44
CA LYS A 106 -13.13 10.25 7.15
C LYS A 106 -13.13 9.00 6.28
N VAL A 107 -12.98 7.86 6.92
CA VAL A 107 -13.11 6.55 6.26
C VAL A 107 -14.54 6.05 6.47
N GLN A 108 -15.11 5.49 5.42
CA GLN A 108 -16.49 5.05 5.31
C GLN A 108 -16.58 3.73 4.55
N LEU A 109 -17.73 3.08 4.64
CA LEU A 109 -18.09 1.98 3.76
C LEU A 109 -18.60 2.52 2.43
N TRP A 110 -18.22 1.91 1.31
CA TRP A 110 -18.78 2.24 0.00
C TRP A 110 -18.73 1.03 -0.93
N ARG A 111 -19.63 0.93 -1.92
CA ARG A 111 -19.58 -0.15 -2.92
C ARG A 111 -18.20 -0.18 -3.59
N CYS A 112 -17.60 -1.36 -3.69
CA CYS A 112 -16.28 -1.57 -4.29
C CYS A 112 -16.28 -1.16 -5.77
N ASP A 113 -15.30 -0.35 -6.19
CA ASP A 113 -15.03 -0.07 -7.60
C ASP A 113 -14.39 -1.29 -8.25
N GLN A 114 -15.20 -2.08 -8.96
CA GLN A 114 -14.75 -3.28 -9.65
C GLN A 114 -13.67 -3.02 -10.73
N LYS A 115 -13.43 -1.75 -11.09
CA LYS A 115 -12.39 -1.34 -12.05
C LYS A 115 -11.14 -0.76 -11.41
N TRP A 116 -11.07 -0.71 -10.07
CA TRP A 116 -9.89 -0.32 -9.29
C TRP A 116 -9.34 1.08 -9.60
N ARG A 117 -10.19 2.00 -10.06
CA ARG A 117 -9.82 3.38 -10.44
C ARG A 117 -10.07 4.38 -9.31
N SER A 118 -10.94 4.03 -8.36
CA SER A 118 -11.20 4.77 -7.14
C SER A 118 -9.99 4.74 -6.20
N GLY A 119 -9.06 5.68 -6.38
CA GLY A 119 -7.85 5.80 -5.55
C GLY A 119 -8.11 5.94 -4.04
N GLY A 120 -9.34 6.26 -3.63
CA GLY A 120 -9.82 6.26 -2.25
C GLY A 120 -10.22 4.90 -1.67
N GLN A 121 -10.31 3.84 -2.49
CA GLN A 121 -10.59 2.45 -2.07
C GLN A 121 -9.39 1.52 -2.20
N ASN A 122 -8.33 1.97 -2.88
CA ASN A 122 -7.12 1.20 -3.11
C ASN A 122 -6.12 1.44 -1.97
N PHE A 123 -5.74 0.38 -1.25
CA PHE A 123 -4.80 0.40 -0.13
C PHE A 123 -3.63 -0.56 -0.34
N PHE A 124 -2.70 -0.58 0.60
CA PHE A 124 -1.79 -1.71 0.85
C PHE A 124 -1.44 -1.80 2.34
N LEU A 125 -1.01 -2.98 2.79
CA LEU A 125 -0.37 -3.16 4.11
C LEU A 125 1.14 -2.95 3.96
N ASP A 126 1.75 -2.18 4.85
CA ASP A 126 3.21 -2.14 4.98
C ASP A 126 3.74 -3.04 6.10
N ASP A 127 5.05 -3.26 6.11
CA ASP A 127 5.72 -4.17 7.07
C ASP A 127 5.62 -3.69 8.54
N ALA A 128 5.21 -2.44 8.79
CA ALA A 128 4.90 -1.91 10.12
C ALA A 128 3.45 -2.16 10.55
N GLY A 129 2.64 -2.79 9.69
CA GLY A 129 1.22 -3.05 9.93
C GLY A 129 0.32 -1.83 9.73
N ARG A 130 0.72 -0.86 8.90
CA ARG A 130 -0.12 0.31 8.56
C ARG A 130 -0.91 0.01 7.30
N ILE A 131 -2.20 0.34 7.31
CA ILE A 131 -3.04 0.36 6.10
C ILE A 131 -2.82 1.71 5.43
N ARG A 132 -2.14 1.73 4.29
CA ARG A 132 -1.73 2.94 3.56
C ARG A 132 -2.56 3.10 2.28
N MET A 133 -2.82 4.33 1.86
CA MET A 133 -3.45 4.60 0.56
C MET A 133 -2.49 4.20 -0.57
N HIS A 134 -2.93 3.40 -1.54
CA HIS A 134 -2.10 2.99 -2.67
C HIS A 134 -1.78 4.17 -3.59
N GLN A 135 -2.74 5.07 -3.85
CA GLN A 135 -2.51 6.22 -4.74
C GLN A 135 -1.59 7.29 -4.12
N ASN A 136 -1.51 7.38 -2.79
CA ASN A 136 -0.62 8.32 -2.10
C ASN A 136 -0.25 7.78 -0.72
N SER A 137 0.83 6.99 -0.68
CA SER A 137 1.24 6.22 0.49
C SER A 137 1.60 7.08 1.72
N ASP A 138 1.79 8.39 1.57
CA ASP A 138 1.94 9.31 2.70
C ASP A 138 0.77 9.28 3.69
N TYR A 139 -0.39 8.76 3.31
CA TYR A 139 -1.59 8.71 4.15
C TYR A 139 -1.94 7.28 4.61
N CYS A 140 -2.22 7.18 5.90
CA CYS A 140 -2.56 5.96 6.62
C CYS A 140 -4.01 6.03 7.12
N VAL A 141 -4.65 4.87 7.28
CA VAL A 141 -5.90 4.71 8.03
C VAL A 141 -5.58 4.74 9.53
N VAL A 142 -6.17 5.69 10.26
CA VAL A 142 -5.85 5.96 11.67
C VAL A 142 -7.12 6.16 12.51
N ILE A 143 -6.97 5.99 13.82
CA ILE A 143 -8.00 6.33 14.81
C ILE A 143 -7.94 7.84 15.06
N ASP A 144 -9.07 8.53 14.96
CA ASP A 144 -9.14 9.99 15.15
C ASP A 144 -8.83 10.40 16.60
N GLY A 145 -7.85 11.29 16.76
CA GLY A 145 -7.36 11.74 18.07
C GLY A 145 -6.73 10.65 18.94
N ASP A 146 -6.28 9.54 18.35
CA ASP A 146 -5.68 8.38 19.04
C ASP A 146 -6.58 7.78 20.15
N LYS A 147 -7.90 7.94 20.02
CA LYS A 147 -8.89 7.56 21.03
C LYS A 147 -9.32 6.10 20.95
N TYR A 148 -8.84 5.27 21.88
CA TYR A 148 -9.25 3.88 22.01
C TYR A 148 -10.61 3.71 22.73
N GLU A 149 -11.67 4.29 22.17
CA GLU A 149 -13.03 4.23 22.72
C GLU A 149 -14.05 3.78 21.68
N ASN A 150 -15.14 3.15 22.14
CA ASN A 150 -16.23 2.69 21.27
C ASN A 150 -16.89 3.88 20.56
N GLY A 151 -16.94 3.83 19.23
CA GLY A 151 -17.48 4.89 18.40
C GLY A 151 -16.44 5.93 17.94
N ALA A 152 -15.16 5.80 18.35
CA ALA A 152 -14.08 6.63 17.83
C ALA A 152 -14.01 6.53 16.30
N THR A 153 -13.87 7.66 15.62
CA THR A 153 -14.00 7.72 14.16
C THR A 153 -12.69 7.31 13.49
N ILE A 154 -12.76 6.60 12.37
CA ILE A 154 -11.59 6.29 11.54
C ILE A 154 -11.42 7.35 10.46
N GLN A 155 -10.18 7.75 10.19
CA GLN A 155 -9.84 8.77 9.20
C GLN A 155 -8.51 8.50 8.51
N LEU A 156 -8.22 9.26 7.46
CA LEU A 156 -6.90 9.38 6.88
C LEU A 156 -6.08 10.45 7.60
N TRP A 157 -4.82 10.14 7.86
CA TRP A 157 -3.83 11.10 8.34
C TRP A 157 -2.46 10.74 7.80
N ARG A 158 -1.52 11.70 7.76
CA ARG A 158 -0.14 11.38 7.35
C ARG A 158 0.46 10.28 8.23
N CYS A 159 1.01 9.29 7.57
CA CYS A 159 1.77 8.21 8.20
C CYS A 159 2.97 8.80 8.96
N SER A 160 3.26 8.26 10.14
CA SER A 160 4.46 8.59 10.90
C SER A 160 5.03 7.32 11.52
N ASP A 161 6.33 7.08 11.31
CA ASP A 161 7.04 5.95 11.94
C ASP A 161 7.10 6.09 13.48
N SER A 162 6.89 7.31 14.01
CA SER A 162 6.80 7.56 15.45
C SER A 162 5.40 7.36 16.05
N ASN A 163 4.33 7.35 15.24
CA ASN A 163 2.97 7.20 15.76
C ASN A 163 2.50 5.74 15.74
N LYS A 164 2.61 5.08 16.90
CA LYS A 164 2.17 3.70 17.12
C LYS A 164 0.65 3.51 16.97
N HIS A 165 -0.15 4.56 17.13
CA HIS A 165 -1.61 4.51 17.05
C HIS A 165 -2.15 4.35 15.62
N GLN A 166 -1.27 4.34 14.60
CA GLN A 166 -1.59 4.16 13.18
C GLN A 166 -1.43 2.70 12.69
N THR A 167 -1.22 1.74 13.60
CA THR A 167 -0.87 0.35 13.27
C THR A 167 -1.97 -0.65 13.66
N TRP A 168 -2.18 -1.64 12.77
CA TRP A 168 -3.26 -2.62 12.83
C TRP A 168 -2.72 -4.05 12.74
N TYR A 169 -3.20 -4.97 13.58
CA TYR A 169 -3.07 -6.41 13.33
C TYR A 169 -4.16 -6.79 12.32
N PHE A 170 -3.72 -7.21 11.14
CA PHE A 170 -4.58 -7.77 10.11
C PHE A 170 -3.70 -8.62 9.19
N ASN A 171 -4.20 -9.78 8.80
CA ASN A 171 -3.53 -10.71 7.89
C ASN A 171 -4.25 -10.66 6.53
N ASP A 172 -4.79 -11.80 6.09
CA ASP A 172 -5.51 -11.94 4.82
C ASP A 172 -7.03 -11.83 5.01
N VAL A 173 -7.54 -12.30 6.16
CA VAL A 173 -8.97 -12.31 6.49
C VAL A 173 -9.19 -12.20 8.01
N GLY A 174 -10.36 -11.71 8.43
CA GLY A 174 -10.77 -11.60 9.83
C GLY A 174 -10.79 -10.16 10.35
N GLN A 175 -10.63 -10.01 11.66
CA GLN A 175 -10.74 -8.71 12.33
C GLN A 175 -9.50 -7.83 12.08
N ILE A 176 -9.73 -6.53 11.86
CA ILE A 176 -8.67 -5.51 11.79
C ILE A 176 -8.55 -4.88 13.19
N GLU A 177 -7.60 -5.36 13.99
CA GLU A 177 -7.42 -4.95 15.40
C GLU A 177 -6.38 -3.83 15.55
N ALA A 178 -6.62 -2.85 16.43
CA ALA A 178 -5.66 -1.77 16.67
C ALA A 178 -4.51 -2.21 17.61
N ARG A 179 -3.26 -2.25 17.13
CA ARG A 179 -2.14 -2.95 17.81
C ARG A 179 -1.78 -2.45 19.20
N ASN A 180 -2.02 -1.17 19.46
CA ASN A 180 -1.59 -0.47 20.68
C ASN A 180 -2.78 -0.01 21.56
N ALA A 181 -3.97 -0.56 21.31
CA ALA A 181 -5.13 -0.33 22.16
C ALA A 181 -4.97 -1.03 23.53
N PRO A 182 -5.50 -0.46 24.63
CA PRO A 182 -5.45 -1.08 25.97
C PRO A 182 -6.38 -2.30 26.09
N THR A 183 -7.31 -2.47 25.16
CA THR A 183 -8.25 -3.59 25.01
C THR A 183 -8.32 -3.99 23.53
N GLN A 184 -8.83 -5.18 23.21
CA GLN A 184 -9.07 -5.56 21.82
C GLN A 184 -10.13 -4.64 21.19
N MET A 185 -9.70 -3.84 20.21
CA MET A 185 -10.49 -2.82 19.54
C MET A 185 -10.36 -3.00 18.03
N CYS A 186 -11.49 -3.19 17.36
CA CYS A 186 -11.63 -3.58 15.97
C CYS A 186 -12.16 -2.42 15.12
N LEU A 187 -11.73 -2.37 13.86
CA LEU A 187 -12.33 -1.51 12.84
C LEU A 187 -13.65 -2.14 12.37
N VAL A 188 -14.76 -1.44 12.59
CA VAL A 188 -16.12 -1.94 12.32
C VAL A 188 -16.97 -0.91 11.57
N ILE A 189 -18.10 -1.36 11.04
CA ILE A 189 -19.16 -0.48 10.52
C ILE A 189 -20.14 -0.17 11.64
N ASP A 190 -20.57 1.09 11.74
CA ASP A 190 -21.56 1.49 12.72
C ASP A 190 -22.90 0.75 12.55
N SER A 191 -23.43 0.25 13.67
CA SER A 191 -24.63 -0.58 13.73
C SER A 191 -24.65 -1.83 12.81
N ASN A 192 -23.50 -2.25 12.27
CA ASN A 192 -23.36 -3.36 11.30
C ASN A 192 -24.23 -3.20 10.03
N GLN A 193 -24.49 -1.97 9.57
CA GLN A 193 -25.36 -1.70 8.41
C GLN A 193 -24.57 -1.37 7.12
N GLY A 194 -24.67 -2.25 6.13
CA GLY A 194 -24.00 -2.09 4.83
C GLY A 194 -24.71 -1.09 3.90
N PHE A 195 -24.25 0.16 3.83
CA PHE A 195 -24.67 1.13 2.82
C PHE A 195 -23.56 2.14 2.46
N ASN A 196 -23.72 2.83 1.33
CA ASN A 196 -22.77 3.86 0.88
C ASN A 196 -22.74 5.03 1.86
N GLY A 197 -21.58 5.28 2.46
CA GLY A 197 -21.39 6.30 3.49
C GLY A 197 -21.63 5.81 4.91
N ALA A 198 -21.82 4.50 5.14
CA ALA A 198 -21.89 3.96 6.50
C ALA A 198 -20.57 4.25 7.24
N LYS A 199 -20.69 4.73 8.49
CA LYS A 199 -19.55 5.19 9.29
C LYS A 199 -18.64 4.01 9.63
N ILE A 200 -17.34 4.16 9.37
CA ILE A 200 -16.31 3.27 9.91
C ILE A 200 -15.82 3.84 11.25
N GLN A 201 -15.79 2.99 12.26
CA GLN A 201 -15.43 3.35 13.62
C GLN A 201 -14.64 2.27 14.32
N LEU A 202 -14.01 2.63 15.43
CA LEU A 202 -13.43 1.69 16.37
C LEU A 202 -14.52 1.18 17.32
N TRP A 203 -14.52 -0.12 17.62
CA TRP A 203 -15.40 -0.73 18.62
C TRP A 203 -14.72 -1.93 19.29
N SER A 204 -15.20 -2.35 20.45
CA SER A 204 -14.71 -3.56 21.11
C SER A 204 -14.85 -4.76 20.18
N CYS A 205 -13.78 -5.55 20.06
CA CYS A 205 -13.80 -6.76 19.25
C CYS A 205 -14.81 -7.78 19.83
N GLN A 206 -15.54 -8.45 18.95
CA GLN A 206 -16.57 -9.43 19.30
C GLN A 206 -16.24 -10.76 18.63
N GLN A 207 -16.08 -11.84 19.41
CA GLN A 207 -16.01 -13.18 18.85
C GLN A 207 -17.43 -13.62 18.46
N SER A 208 -17.72 -13.62 17.16
CA SER A 208 -19.04 -13.92 16.60
C SER A 208 -18.93 -14.82 15.38
N SER A 209 -19.90 -15.72 15.21
CA SER A 209 -20.01 -16.60 14.04
C SER A 209 -20.57 -15.90 12.79
N ASP A 210 -21.15 -14.71 12.95
CA ASP A 210 -21.75 -13.93 11.85
C ASP A 210 -20.74 -13.09 11.06
N LYS A 211 -19.46 -13.08 11.47
CA LYS A 211 -18.36 -12.40 10.78
C LYS A 211 -18.60 -10.88 10.58
N LEU A 212 -19.47 -10.24 11.38
CA LEU A 212 -19.89 -8.84 11.18
C LEU A 212 -18.75 -7.80 11.35
N GLN A 213 -17.69 -8.14 12.08
CA GLN A 213 -16.50 -7.30 12.25
C GLN A 213 -15.32 -7.71 11.34
N ASP A 214 -15.53 -8.68 10.45
CA ASP A 214 -14.47 -9.29 9.67
C ASP A 214 -14.35 -8.64 8.28
N TRP A 215 -13.10 -8.56 7.83
CA TRP A 215 -12.68 -8.00 6.55
C TRP A 215 -11.87 -9.04 5.78
N VAL A 216 -11.87 -8.95 4.45
CA VAL A 216 -10.98 -9.75 3.61
C VAL A 216 -10.11 -8.83 2.75
N ARG A 217 -8.81 -9.15 2.68
CA ARG A 217 -7.88 -8.53 1.73
C ARG A 217 -8.11 -9.18 0.36
N ILE A 218 -8.64 -8.39 -0.57
CA ILE A 218 -8.72 -8.74 -1.97
C ILE A 218 -7.62 -7.95 -2.67
N ALA A 219 -6.63 -8.60 -3.28
CA ALA A 219 -5.50 -7.97 -3.96
C ALA A 219 -5.69 -8.03 -5.48
N LEU A 220 -5.40 -6.92 -6.18
CA LEU A 220 -5.44 -6.87 -7.64
C LEU A 220 -4.26 -7.69 -8.23
N GLY A 221 -4.55 -8.55 -9.20
CA GLY A 221 -3.51 -9.28 -9.92
C GLY A 221 -2.61 -8.35 -10.75
N PRO A 222 -1.33 -8.67 -10.99
CA PRO A 222 -0.43 -7.89 -11.83
C PRO A 222 -0.96 -7.61 -13.25
N SER A 223 -1.79 -8.50 -13.79
CA SER A 223 -2.47 -8.33 -15.07
C SER A 223 -3.62 -7.32 -15.06
N GLY A 224 -4.10 -6.93 -13.88
CA GLY A 224 -5.31 -6.11 -13.69
C GLY A 224 -6.63 -6.81 -14.08
N SER A 225 -6.58 -8.08 -14.50
CA SER A 225 -7.73 -8.81 -15.05
C SER A 225 -8.46 -9.69 -14.04
N ARG A 226 -7.81 -10.01 -12.93
CA ARG A 226 -8.30 -10.85 -11.83
C ARG A 226 -7.94 -10.18 -10.51
N ALA A 227 -8.65 -10.54 -9.46
CA ALA A 227 -8.24 -10.25 -8.09
C ALA A 227 -8.21 -11.53 -7.25
N TYR A 228 -7.39 -11.54 -6.20
CA TYR A 228 -7.02 -12.72 -5.44
C TYR A 228 -7.18 -12.48 -3.94
N ALA A 229 -7.58 -13.50 -3.19
CA ALA A 229 -7.78 -13.45 -1.74
C ALA A 229 -7.47 -14.80 -1.09
N LEU A 230 -7.35 -14.80 0.24
CA LEU A 230 -7.30 -16.01 1.06
C LEU A 230 -8.49 -15.94 2.05
N PRO A 231 -9.73 -16.23 1.59
CA PRO A 231 -10.96 -15.90 2.31
C PRO A 231 -11.30 -16.85 3.47
N ASP A 232 -10.73 -18.05 3.48
CA ASP A 232 -10.88 -19.04 4.55
C ASP A 232 -9.61 -19.90 4.63
N GLU A 233 -9.10 -20.12 5.84
CA GLU A 233 -8.00 -21.07 6.10
C GLU A 233 -8.48 -22.52 5.92
N ASP A 234 -7.62 -23.41 5.42
CA ASP A 234 -7.83 -24.85 5.18
C ASP A 234 -9.07 -25.26 4.34
N LYS A 235 -9.81 -24.33 3.72
CA LYS A 235 -11.08 -24.61 3.00
C LYS A 235 -11.01 -24.31 1.52
N ALA A 236 -11.77 -25.08 0.72
CA ALA A 236 -11.99 -24.77 -0.69
C ALA A 236 -12.61 -23.37 -0.88
N CYS A 237 -12.24 -22.72 -1.98
CA CYS A 237 -12.82 -21.44 -2.39
C CYS A 237 -14.34 -21.55 -2.55
N THR A 238 -15.08 -20.57 -2.01
CA THR A 238 -16.54 -20.50 -2.10
C THR A 238 -16.97 -19.19 -2.73
N PHE A 239 -18.10 -19.23 -3.46
CA PHE A 239 -18.66 -18.08 -4.16
C PHE A 239 -18.77 -16.86 -3.23
N PRO A 240 -18.34 -15.64 -3.65
CA PRO A 240 -18.01 -15.22 -5.02
C PRO A 240 -16.59 -15.57 -5.49
N PHE A 241 -15.78 -16.24 -4.67
CA PHE A 241 -14.46 -16.69 -5.07
C PHE A 241 -14.50 -18.09 -5.70
N GLU A 242 -13.52 -18.37 -6.55
CA GLU A 242 -13.31 -19.67 -7.19
C GLU A 242 -11.82 -20.10 -7.06
N PRO A 243 -11.48 -21.38 -7.26
CA PRO A 243 -10.08 -21.82 -7.30
C PRO A 243 -9.29 -21.05 -8.35
N VAL A 244 -8.04 -20.69 -8.02
CA VAL A 244 -7.10 -20.15 -9.00
C VAL A 244 -6.85 -21.17 -10.12
N GLY A 245 -6.60 -20.66 -11.34
CA GLY A 245 -6.68 -21.36 -12.62
C GLY A 245 -5.86 -22.64 -12.86
N ALA A 246 -5.90 -23.10 -14.12
CA ALA A 246 -5.51 -24.46 -14.50
C ALA A 246 -4.00 -24.71 -14.64
N THR A 247 -3.13 -23.76 -14.26
CA THR A 247 -1.68 -23.91 -14.39
C THR A 247 -0.92 -23.44 -13.15
N ALA A 248 0.28 -24.00 -12.96
CA ALA A 248 1.23 -23.49 -11.98
C ALA A 248 1.54 -21.99 -12.16
N ALA A 249 1.53 -21.48 -13.40
CA ALA A 249 1.76 -20.05 -13.66
C ALA A 249 0.63 -19.17 -13.09
N ASP A 250 -0.64 -19.61 -13.13
CA ASP A 250 -1.75 -18.91 -12.49
C ASP A 250 -1.54 -18.82 -10.97
N CYS A 251 -1.01 -19.88 -10.34
CA CYS A 251 -0.67 -19.86 -8.91
C CYS A 251 0.44 -18.87 -8.57
N VAL A 252 1.46 -18.74 -9.42
CA VAL A 252 2.55 -17.77 -9.21
C VAL A 252 2.01 -16.34 -9.33
N GLU A 253 1.17 -16.04 -10.32
CA GLU A 253 0.51 -14.72 -10.43
C GLU A 253 -0.33 -14.43 -9.17
N ALA A 254 -1.14 -15.38 -8.74
CA ALA A 254 -1.99 -15.24 -7.57
C ALA A 254 -1.16 -15.05 -6.27
N ALA A 255 -0.05 -15.77 -6.14
CA ALA A 255 0.84 -15.70 -4.99
C ALA A 255 1.59 -14.36 -4.91
N GLU A 256 2.14 -13.86 -6.02
CA GLU A 256 2.73 -12.51 -6.09
C GLU A 256 1.68 -11.42 -5.87
N ALA A 257 0.43 -11.61 -6.31
CA ALA A 257 -0.64 -10.64 -6.05
C ALA A 257 -0.91 -10.50 -4.54
N VAL A 258 -1.06 -11.61 -3.82
CA VAL A 258 -1.43 -11.58 -2.40
C VAL A 258 -0.24 -11.43 -1.45
N ARG A 259 0.94 -11.99 -1.76
CA ARG A 259 2.18 -11.92 -0.96
C ARG A 259 3.36 -11.41 -1.83
N PRO A 260 3.33 -10.14 -2.27
CA PRO A 260 4.27 -9.60 -3.25
C PRO A 260 5.72 -9.63 -2.76
N GLY A 261 6.59 -10.35 -3.48
CA GLY A 261 8.01 -10.44 -3.18
C GLY A 261 8.36 -11.13 -1.85
N GLU A 262 7.43 -11.83 -1.20
CA GLU A 262 7.74 -12.66 -0.02
C GLU A 262 8.47 -13.94 -0.43
N GLY A 263 7.95 -14.64 -1.45
CA GLY A 263 8.50 -15.92 -1.90
C GLY A 263 8.70 -16.89 -0.74
N CYS A 264 9.84 -17.58 -0.73
CA CYS A 264 10.31 -18.27 0.46
C CYS A 264 11.76 -17.90 0.76
N HIS A 265 12.04 -17.61 2.04
CA HIS A 265 13.30 -17.03 2.53
C HIS A 265 14.58 -17.77 2.05
N TRP A 266 14.48 -19.08 1.80
CA TRP A 266 15.58 -19.94 1.33
C TRP A 266 15.40 -20.47 -0.10
N GLY A 267 14.25 -20.22 -0.73
CA GLY A 267 13.85 -20.87 -1.98
C GLY A 267 13.77 -19.95 -3.20
N GLY A 268 13.76 -18.62 -3.01
CA GLY A 268 13.59 -17.65 -4.10
C GLY A 268 12.17 -17.09 -4.16
N GLY A 269 11.75 -16.61 -5.34
CA GLY A 269 10.41 -16.10 -5.56
C GLY A 269 9.37 -17.22 -5.65
N TRP A 270 8.08 -16.87 -5.78
CA TRP A 270 7.02 -17.89 -5.85
C TRP A 270 7.16 -18.85 -7.04
N ALA A 271 7.78 -18.39 -8.14
CA ALA A 271 8.11 -19.21 -9.31
C ALA A 271 9.20 -20.27 -9.05
N ASP A 272 10.08 -20.05 -8.07
CA ASP A 272 11.21 -20.96 -7.76
C ASP A 272 10.79 -22.08 -6.79
N VAL A 273 9.72 -21.86 -6.02
CA VAL A 273 9.23 -22.77 -4.96
C VAL A 273 7.87 -23.40 -5.22
N ILE A 274 7.31 -23.22 -6.42
CA ILE A 274 6.05 -23.84 -6.79
C ILE A 274 6.22 -25.33 -7.09
N SER A 275 5.27 -26.13 -6.61
CA SER A 275 5.20 -27.56 -6.88
C SER A 275 3.79 -27.97 -7.30
N GLU A 276 3.68 -28.80 -8.34
CA GLU A 276 2.43 -29.48 -8.67
C GLU A 276 2.28 -30.72 -7.77
N VAL A 277 1.12 -30.86 -7.14
CA VAL A 277 0.79 -31.95 -6.22
C VAL A 277 -0.48 -32.66 -6.67
N SER A 278 -0.63 -33.93 -6.27
CA SER A 278 -1.82 -34.72 -6.58
C SER A 278 -2.44 -35.23 -5.29
N TYR A 279 -3.35 -34.42 -4.73
CA TYR A 279 -4.09 -34.74 -3.50
C TYR A 279 -5.60 -34.71 -3.82
N PRO A 280 -6.20 -35.86 -4.22
CA PRO A 280 -7.60 -35.92 -4.63
C PRO A 280 -8.57 -35.44 -3.54
N ASP A 281 -8.27 -35.75 -2.27
CA ASP A 281 -9.09 -35.40 -1.11
C ASP A 281 -8.94 -33.93 -0.67
N TRP A 282 -8.04 -33.16 -1.28
CA TRP A 282 -7.84 -31.73 -1.01
C TRP A 282 -8.55 -30.88 -2.05
N PRO A 283 -8.81 -29.58 -1.78
CA PRO A 283 -9.38 -28.66 -2.76
C PRO A 283 -8.52 -28.52 -4.02
N GLN A 284 -9.18 -28.22 -5.13
CA GLN A 284 -8.52 -27.82 -6.37
C GLN A 284 -7.83 -26.46 -6.19
N GLY A 285 -6.76 -26.24 -6.95
CA GLY A 285 -6.13 -24.92 -7.13
C GLY A 285 -4.90 -24.71 -6.26
N CYS A 286 -4.61 -23.44 -5.99
CA CYS A 286 -3.34 -23.00 -5.44
C CYS A 286 -3.42 -22.82 -3.92
N HIS A 287 -2.35 -23.19 -3.21
CA HIS A 287 -2.29 -23.05 -1.76
C HIS A 287 -0.89 -22.69 -1.27
N PHE A 288 -0.82 -21.81 -0.29
CA PHE A 288 0.39 -21.67 0.52
C PHE A 288 0.42 -22.77 1.56
N TYR A 289 1.56 -23.45 1.67
CA TYR A 289 1.88 -24.30 2.80
C TYR A 289 2.86 -23.56 3.72
N SER A 290 2.53 -23.45 4.99
CA SER A 290 3.45 -23.00 6.05
C SER A 290 3.77 -24.16 6.98
N ALA A 291 5.05 -24.35 7.28
CA ALA A 291 5.57 -25.41 8.12
C ALA A 291 6.09 -24.88 9.47
N CYS A 292 6.12 -25.76 10.46
CA CYS A 292 6.79 -25.51 11.73
C CYS A 292 8.27 -25.10 11.48
N GLN A 293 8.79 -24.15 12.27
CA GLN A 293 10.11 -23.51 12.07
C GLN A 293 10.23 -22.62 10.81
N GLY A 294 9.12 -22.20 10.21
CA GLY A 294 9.12 -21.17 9.15
C GLY A 294 9.48 -21.68 7.76
N GLY A 295 9.35 -22.99 7.51
CA GLY A 295 9.34 -23.50 6.14
C GLY A 295 8.09 -23.02 5.39
N CYS A 296 8.20 -22.81 4.08
CA CYS A 296 7.06 -22.48 3.23
C CYS A 296 7.21 -23.09 1.83
N SER A 297 6.09 -23.24 1.13
CA SER A 297 6.06 -23.61 -0.29
C SER A 297 4.74 -23.18 -0.94
N LEU A 298 4.73 -23.11 -2.28
CA LEU A 298 3.52 -22.89 -3.07
C LEU A 298 3.11 -24.22 -3.72
N GLY A 299 1.90 -24.68 -3.45
CA GLY A 299 1.34 -25.90 -4.03
C GLY A 299 0.27 -25.60 -5.07
N PHE A 300 0.27 -26.37 -6.16
CA PHE A 300 -0.78 -26.39 -7.17
C PHE A 300 -1.41 -27.79 -7.24
N ASN A 301 -2.71 -27.91 -6.94
CA ASN A 301 -3.45 -29.17 -6.97
C ASN A 301 -4.48 -29.15 -8.12
N PRO A 302 -4.10 -29.46 -9.38
CA PRO A 302 -4.99 -29.36 -10.54
C PRO A 302 -6.21 -30.28 -10.49
N MET A 303 -6.11 -31.41 -9.77
CA MET A 303 -7.08 -32.50 -9.79
C MET A 303 -7.81 -32.71 -8.44
N GLY A 304 -7.65 -31.78 -7.48
CA GLY A 304 -8.32 -31.85 -6.19
C GLY A 304 -9.84 -31.77 -6.29
N GLN A 305 -10.55 -32.53 -5.45
CA GLN A 305 -12.02 -32.53 -5.35
C GLN A 305 -12.53 -32.36 -3.91
N GLY A 306 -11.63 -32.17 -2.94
CA GLY A 306 -11.96 -31.95 -1.54
C GLY A 306 -12.60 -30.59 -1.27
N SER A 307 -13.39 -30.51 -0.20
CA SER A 307 -13.95 -29.25 0.31
C SER A 307 -13.06 -28.57 1.37
N ARG A 308 -12.07 -29.29 1.90
CA ARG A 308 -11.11 -28.80 2.88
C ARG A 308 -9.80 -29.58 2.79
N VAL A 309 -8.74 -28.99 3.28
CA VAL A 309 -7.44 -29.63 3.46
C VAL A 309 -7.47 -30.48 4.74
N ALA A 310 -6.63 -31.52 4.80
CA ALA A 310 -6.47 -32.30 6.04
C ALA A 310 -5.72 -31.46 7.10
N SER A 311 -6.13 -31.54 8.37
CA SER A 311 -5.45 -30.80 9.45
C SER A 311 -3.99 -31.25 9.58
N GLN A 312 -3.06 -30.29 9.54
CA GLN A 312 -1.62 -30.53 9.55
C GLN A 312 -0.98 -30.40 10.96
N GLY A 313 -1.79 -30.30 12.01
CA GLY A 313 -1.33 -30.05 13.39
C GLY A 313 -1.16 -28.55 13.71
N HIS A 314 -0.63 -28.25 14.90
CA HIS A 314 -0.75 -26.90 15.50
C HIS A 314 0.22 -25.82 15.01
N CYS A 315 1.25 -26.17 14.23
CA CYS A 315 2.24 -25.21 13.69
C CYS A 315 2.41 -25.29 12.16
N MET A 316 1.49 -25.99 11.49
CA MET A 316 1.37 -26.02 10.05
C MET A 316 0.03 -25.42 9.66
N ASN A 317 -0.03 -24.71 8.54
CA ASN A 317 -1.23 -24.02 8.09
C ASN A 317 -1.27 -24.02 6.56
N ILE A 318 -2.45 -24.25 5.97
CA ILE A 318 -2.64 -24.28 4.52
C ILE A 318 -3.72 -23.28 4.12
N ASN A 319 -3.30 -22.21 3.46
CA ASN A 319 -4.23 -21.19 2.96
C ASN A 319 -4.46 -21.39 1.47
N MET A 320 -5.71 -21.68 1.10
CA MET A 320 -6.12 -21.68 -0.30
C MET A 320 -6.08 -20.25 -0.84
N ILE A 321 -5.43 -20.08 -1.99
CA ILE A 321 -5.49 -18.84 -2.76
C ILE A 321 -6.67 -18.97 -3.71
N CYS A 322 -7.59 -18.01 -3.61
CA CYS A 322 -8.81 -17.98 -4.41
C CYS A 322 -8.82 -16.75 -5.32
N GLN A 323 -9.38 -16.89 -6.52
CA GLN A 323 -9.54 -15.78 -7.46
C GLN A 323 -10.99 -15.29 -7.52
N MET A 324 -11.17 -14.08 -8.02
CA MET A 324 -12.41 -13.57 -8.57
C MET A 324 -12.14 -12.87 -9.90
N GLN A 325 -13.01 -13.11 -10.87
CA GLN A 325 -12.92 -12.48 -12.19
C GLN A 325 -13.46 -11.04 -12.12
N LEU A 326 -12.68 -10.08 -12.63
CA LEU A 326 -13.09 -8.67 -12.72
C LEU A 326 -13.85 -8.40 -14.03
N PRO A 327 -14.79 -7.42 -14.05
CA PRO A 327 -15.69 -7.13 -15.18
C PRO A 327 -15.18 -6.10 -16.20
#